data_AF-A0A1G1GY35-F1
#
_entry.id   AF-A0A1G1GY35-F1
#
_cell.length_a   1.000
_cell.length_b   1.000
_cell.length_c   1.000
_cell.angle_alpha   90.00
_cell.angle_beta   90.00
_cell.angle_gamma   90.00
#
_symmetry.space_group_name_H-M   'P 1'
#
loop_
_entity.id
_entity.type
_entity.pdbx_description
1 polymer ?
#
loop_
_entity_poly.entity_id
_entity_poly.type
_entity_poly.pdbx_seq_one_letter_code
_entity_poly.pdbx_strand_id
1 'polypeptide(L)'
;MPKQRVPVSKAVKEKVLAEFNHRCAVCGADRPQIDHIDEDPSNNDPMNLLPLCPNCHLTDKHNPTSRTEIKKLVLFRCFKDPAILSPQFHPLYLRLGFLDTIDPSNASVENIEKQATELVGFIRALNMGSFYAQQLKGYLERPSRGYMRSLGMDYDPEYERQVKEDNRKYRQQLIDARDVVTGLIVELLRYQEWNGK
;
A
#
# COMPACT_ATOMS: atom_id res chain seq x y z
N MET A 1 -19.01 15.09 19.87
CA MET A 1 -18.26 16.31 20.22
C MET A 1 -17.74 16.95 18.94
N PRO A 2 -17.81 18.28 18.76
CA PRO A 2 -17.21 18.93 17.59
C PRO A 2 -15.69 18.72 17.60
N LYS A 3 -15.11 18.27 16.47
CA LYS A 3 -13.65 18.11 16.33
C LYS A 3 -12.98 19.49 16.51
N GLN A 4 -11.90 19.55 17.30
CA GLN A 4 -11.12 20.76 17.47
C GLN A 4 -10.47 21.12 16.12
N ARG A 5 -10.78 22.29 15.58
CA ARG A 5 -10.20 22.76 14.33
C ARG A 5 -8.95 23.56 14.63
N VAL A 6 -7.78 23.07 14.21
CA VAL A 6 -6.52 23.81 14.27
C VAL A 6 -6.25 24.36 12.88
N PRO A 7 -6.20 25.70 12.69
CA PRO A 7 -5.98 26.26 11.37
C PRO A 7 -4.62 25.82 10.81
N VAL A 8 -4.60 25.32 9.57
CA VAL A 8 -3.37 25.00 8.85
C VAL A 8 -2.56 26.30 8.69
N SER A 9 -1.31 26.29 9.14
CA SER A 9 -0.45 27.47 9.01
C SER A 9 -0.24 27.85 7.55
N LYS A 10 -0.08 29.15 7.26
CA LYS A 10 0.15 29.64 5.89
C LYS A 10 1.37 28.98 5.24
N ALA A 11 2.43 28.75 6.01
CA ALA A 11 3.66 28.10 5.53
C ALA A 11 3.43 26.64 5.13
N VAL A 12 2.70 25.86 5.94
CA VAL A 12 2.37 24.46 5.62
C VAL A 12 1.45 24.40 4.40
N LYS A 13 0.43 25.25 4.35
CA LYS A 13 -0.49 25.35 3.21
C LYS A 13 0.26 25.65 1.92
N GLU A 14 1.15 26.65 1.94
CA GLU A 14 1.93 27.03 0.77
C GLU A 14 2.86 25.91 0.31
N LYS A 15 3.53 25.23 1.26
CA LYS A 15 4.40 24.08 0.96
C LYS A 15 3.63 22.98 0.22
N VAL A 16 2.45 22.59 0.72
CA VAL A 16 1.62 21.55 0.10
C VAL A 16 1.10 22.02 -1.26
N LEU A 17 0.66 23.27 -1.39
CA LEU A 17 0.20 23.80 -2.68
C LEU A 17 1.33 23.83 -3.73
N ALA A 18 2.52 24.30 -3.35
CA ALA A 18 3.68 24.35 -4.23
C ALA A 18 4.08 22.95 -4.73
N GLU A 19 4.00 21.93 -3.87
CA GLU A 19 4.30 20.55 -4.21
C GLU A 19 3.39 19.98 -5.32
N PHE A 20 2.17 20.50 -5.45
CA PHE A 20 1.20 20.14 -6.49
C PHE A 20 1.00 21.26 -7.53
N ASN A 21 1.96 22.18 -7.67
CA ASN A 21 1.90 23.29 -8.62
C ASN A 21 0.61 24.14 -8.51
N HIS A 22 0.11 24.33 -7.29
CA HIS A 22 -1.14 25.04 -6.97
C HIS A 22 -2.38 24.46 -7.69
N ARG A 23 -2.34 23.17 -8.04
CA ARG A 23 -3.42 22.45 -8.70
C ARG A 23 -3.98 21.34 -7.82
N CYS A 24 -5.18 20.89 -8.15
CA CYS A 24 -5.80 19.73 -7.54
C CYS A 24 -4.92 18.50 -7.75
N ALA A 25 -4.61 17.79 -6.66
CA ALA A 25 -3.82 16.56 -6.70
C ALA A 25 -4.48 15.47 -7.56
N VAL A 26 -5.81 15.41 -7.59
CA VAL A 26 -6.57 14.36 -8.28
C VAL A 26 -6.76 14.67 -9.77
N CYS A 27 -7.26 15.86 -10.10
CA CYS A 27 -7.68 16.19 -11.48
C CYS A 27 -6.91 17.34 -12.13
N GLY A 28 -5.97 17.98 -11.44
CA GLY A 28 -5.17 19.09 -11.98
C GLY A 28 -5.90 20.43 -12.14
N ALA A 29 -7.16 20.55 -11.70
CA ALA A 29 -7.93 21.79 -11.73
C ALA A 29 -7.36 22.87 -10.80
N ASP A 30 -7.61 24.14 -11.13
CA ASP A 30 -7.11 25.28 -10.37
C ASP A 30 -7.90 25.54 -9.07
N ARG A 31 -7.35 26.43 -8.22
CA ARG A 31 -7.92 26.88 -6.95
C ARG A 31 -8.27 25.75 -5.97
N PRO A 32 -7.33 24.83 -5.67
CA PRO A 32 -7.56 23.79 -4.69
C PRO A 32 -7.67 24.34 -3.26
N GLN A 33 -8.43 23.64 -2.44
CA GLN A 33 -8.53 23.78 -1.00
C GLN A 33 -7.74 22.65 -0.33
N ILE A 34 -7.28 22.88 0.90
CA ILE A 34 -6.57 21.84 1.66
C ILE A 34 -7.60 20.93 2.31
N ASP A 35 -7.45 19.63 2.07
CA ASP A 35 -8.23 18.56 2.65
C ASP A 35 -7.33 17.63 3.48
N HIS A 36 -7.89 17.06 4.55
CA HIS A 36 -7.19 16.19 5.50
C HIS A 36 -7.49 14.72 5.19
N ILE A 37 -6.45 13.92 4.93
CA ILE A 37 -6.57 12.52 4.53
C ILE A 37 -7.23 11.67 5.62
N ASP A 38 -6.89 11.92 6.90
CA ASP A 38 -7.45 11.21 8.06
C ASP A 38 -8.78 11.78 8.57
N GLU A 39 -9.35 12.78 7.89
CA GLU A 39 -10.53 13.54 8.28
C GLU A 39 -10.40 14.27 9.65
N ASP A 40 -9.18 14.38 10.22
CA ASP A 40 -8.91 15.08 11.47
C ASP A 40 -8.39 16.50 11.19
N PRO A 41 -9.22 17.56 11.36
CA PRO A 41 -8.83 18.93 11.11
C PRO A 41 -7.83 19.51 12.13
N SER A 42 -7.38 18.70 13.09
CA SER A 42 -6.29 19.06 14.00
C SER A 42 -4.91 18.56 13.53
N ASN A 43 -4.88 17.56 12.64
CA ASN A 43 -3.64 16.95 12.15
C ASN A 43 -3.10 17.69 10.92
N ASN A 44 -2.32 18.74 11.16
CA ASN A 44 -1.75 19.59 10.10
C ASN A 44 -0.40 19.09 9.55
N ASP A 45 -0.08 17.81 9.69
CA ASP A 45 1.11 17.23 9.05
C ASP A 45 1.02 17.38 7.52
N PRO A 46 2.03 17.90 6.81
CA PRO A 46 2.00 18.05 5.35
C PRO A 46 1.70 16.76 4.56
N MET A 47 2.01 15.59 5.12
CA MET A 47 1.69 14.26 4.56
C MET A 47 0.26 13.81 4.86
N ASN A 48 -0.46 14.49 5.74
CA ASN A 48 -1.89 14.31 5.96
C ASN A 48 -2.74 15.28 5.10
N LEU A 49 -2.11 16.16 4.31
CA LEU A 49 -2.81 17.19 3.56
C LEU A 49 -2.76 16.94 2.05
N LEU A 50 -3.90 17.14 1.37
CA LEU A 50 -4.02 17.13 -0.08
C LEU A 50 -4.68 18.41 -0.60
N PRO A 51 -4.18 19.01 -1.68
CA PRO A 51 -4.87 20.10 -2.36
C PRO A 51 -5.93 19.53 -3.30
N LEU A 52 -7.22 19.77 -3.02
CA LEU A 52 -8.35 19.30 -3.82
C LEU A 52 -9.21 20.47 -4.34
N CYS A 53 -9.61 20.45 -5.61
CA CYS A 53 -10.58 21.43 -6.11
C CYS A 53 -11.98 21.19 -5.49
N PRO A 54 -12.90 22.18 -5.51
CA PRO A 54 -14.23 22.01 -4.96
C PRO A 54 -14.98 20.78 -5.49
N ASN A 55 -14.75 20.41 -6.76
CA ASN A 55 -15.32 19.19 -7.30
C ASN A 55 -14.74 17.97 -6.60
N CYS A 56 -13.43 17.73 -6.61
CA CYS A 56 -12.82 16.55 -5.94
C CYS A 56 -13.03 16.54 -4.43
N HIS A 57 -13.10 17.71 -3.79
CA HIS A 57 -13.41 17.86 -2.37
C HIS A 57 -14.85 17.43 -2.02
N LEU A 58 -15.78 17.52 -2.99
CA LEU A 58 -17.17 17.11 -2.85
C LEU A 58 -17.48 15.75 -3.52
N THR A 59 -16.56 15.24 -4.35
CA THR A 59 -16.74 14.04 -5.18
C THR A 59 -16.33 12.81 -4.38
N ASP A 60 -17.23 12.42 -3.47
CA ASP A 60 -17.52 11.04 -3.07
C ASP A 60 -18.41 10.34 -4.15
N LYS A 61 -18.43 10.85 -5.39
CA LYS A 61 -19.61 10.80 -6.29
C LYS A 61 -19.67 9.68 -7.34
N HIS A 62 -18.90 8.61 -7.24
CA HIS A 62 -19.20 7.40 -8.05
C HIS A 62 -19.57 6.17 -7.24
N ASN A 63 -19.59 6.27 -5.90
CA ASN A 63 -20.30 5.34 -5.03
C ASN A 63 -20.62 6.03 -3.69
N PRO A 64 -21.83 6.58 -3.48
CA PRO A 64 -22.19 7.30 -2.26
C PRO A 64 -22.15 6.45 -0.97
N THR A 65 -21.80 5.16 -1.07
CA THR A 65 -21.67 4.21 0.03
C THR A 65 -20.24 3.77 0.35
N SER A 66 -19.21 4.20 -0.39
CA SER A 66 -17.81 3.88 -0.04
C SER A 66 -16.92 5.12 -0.13
N ARG A 67 -16.64 5.74 1.02
CA ARG A 67 -15.55 6.72 1.14
C ARG A 67 -14.26 6.11 0.59
N THR A 68 -13.47 6.90 -0.14
CA THR A 68 -12.14 6.46 -0.58
C THR A 68 -11.35 6.00 0.65
N GLU A 69 -10.82 4.78 0.61
CA GLU A 69 -10.09 4.22 1.74
C GLU A 69 -8.91 5.12 2.14
N ILE A 70 -8.84 5.54 3.41
CA ILE A 70 -7.81 6.45 3.93
C ILE A 70 -6.40 5.96 3.56
N LYS A 71 -6.14 4.66 3.68
CA LYS A 71 -4.86 4.04 3.31
C LYS A 71 -4.51 4.22 1.82
N LYS A 72 -5.51 4.21 0.93
CA LYS A 72 -5.33 4.46 -0.50
C LYS A 72 -4.99 5.93 -0.78
N LEU A 73 -5.56 6.86 -0.01
CA LEU A 73 -5.18 8.29 -0.05
C LEU A 73 -3.78 8.55 0.51
N VAL A 74 -3.40 7.87 1.59
CA VAL A 74 -2.02 7.90 2.11
C VAL A 74 -1.04 7.41 1.04
N LEU A 75 -1.36 6.28 0.40
CA LEU A 75 -0.56 5.75 -0.70
C LEU A 75 -0.45 6.75 -1.85
N PHE A 76 -1.57 7.34 -2.26
CA PHE A 76 -1.59 8.39 -3.27
C PHE A 76 -0.74 9.59 -2.87
N ARG A 77 -0.78 10.02 -1.61
CA ARG A 77 0.04 11.16 -1.13
C ARG A 77 1.54 10.88 -1.21
N CYS A 78 1.97 9.65 -0.92
CA CYS A 78 3.36 9.23 -0.97
C CYS A 78 3.91 9.18 -2.41
N PHE A 79 3.14 8.64 -3.35
CA PHE A 79 3.61 8.40 -4.72
C PHE A 79 3.14 9.43 -5.75
N LYS A 80 2.09 10.19 -5.44
CA LYS A 80 1.48 11.22 -6.30
C LYS A 80 1.08 10.71 -7.68
N ASP A 81 0.75 9.42 -7.77
CA ASP A 81 0.36 8.78 -9.02
C ASP A 81 -1.17 8.64 -9.09
N PRO A 82 -1.86 9.35 -10.00
CA PRO A 82 -3.32 9.29 -10.11
C PRO A 82 -3.87 7.89 -10.40
N ALA A 83 -3.06 7.00 -10.99
CA ALA A 83 -3.46 5.62 -11.26
C ALA A 83 -3.79 4.86 -9.98
N ILE A 84 -3.22 5.28 -8.83
CA ILE A 84 -3.58 4.73 -7.52
C ILE A 84 -5.06 4.93 -7.24
N LEU A 85 -5.63 6.08 -7.56
CA LEU A 85 -7.04 6.37 -7.26
C LEU A 85 -8.01 5.66 -8.23
N SER A 86 -7.50 5.07 -9.31
CA SER A 86 -8.32 4.37 -10.28
C SER A 86 -9.08 3.16 -9.68
N PRO A 87 -10.27 2.84 -10.21
CA PRO A 87 -10.96 1.59 -9.89
C PRO A 87 -10.13 0.35 -10.27
N GLN A 88 -9.36 0.44 -11.34
CA GLN A 88 -8.58 -0.68 -11.87
C GLN A 88 -7.42 -1.08 -10.95
N PHE A 89 -6.90 -0.16 -10.15
CA PHE A 89 -5.91 -0.47 -9.11
C PHE A 89 -6.50 -1.22 -7.91
N HIS A 90 -7.81 -1.13 -7.66
CA HIS A 90 -8.43 -1.65 -6.44
C HIS A 90 -8.19 -3.16 -6.21
N PRO A 91 -8.33 -4.06 -7.20
CA PRO A 91 -8.03 -5.48 -7.02
C PRO A 91 -6.57 -5.77 -6.63
N LEU A 92 -5.62 -4.93 -7.08
CA LEU A 92 -4.21 -5.06 -6.74
C LEU A 92 -3.94 -4.54 -5.32
N TYR A 93 -4.55 -3.41 -4.97
CA TYR A 93 -4.49 -2.84 -3.63
C TYR A 93 -5.04 -3.78 -2.54
N LEU A 94 -6.18 -4.46 -2.79
CA LEU A 94 -6.71 -5.46 -1.85
C LEU A 94 -5.73 -6.62 -1.64
N ARG A 95 -5.06 -7.07 -2.70
CA ARG A 95 -4.04 -8.13 -2.62
C ARG A 95 -2.77 -7.67 -1.93
N LEU A 96 -2.43 -6.38 -2.00
CA LEU A 96 -1.30 -5.82 -1.28
C LEU A 96 -1.57 -5.74 0.24
N GLY A 97 -2.84 -5.66 0.63
CA GLY A 97 -3.26 -5.40 2.00
C GLY A 97 -2.78 -6.41 3.05
N PHE A 98 -2.39 -7.63 2.66
CA PHE A 98 -1.87 -8.59 3.65
C PHE A 98 -0.59 -8.10 4.33
N LEU A 99 0.24 -7.32 3.64
CA LEU A 99 1.49 -6.75 4.20
C LEU A 99 1.20 -5.82 5.39
N ASP A 100 0.03 -5.20 5.44
CA ASP A 100 -0.40 -4.35 6.56
C ASP A 100 -0.88 -5.15 7.77
N THR A 101 -1.17 -6.44 7.58
CA THR A 101 -1.78 -7.32 8.59
C THR A 101 -0.81 -8.34 9.16
N ILE A 102 0.46 -8.26 8.79
CA ILE A 102 1.49 -9.18 9.28
C ILE A 102 1.69 -8.95 10.78
N ASP A 103 1.29 -9.93 11.57
CA ASP A 103 1.60 -9.99 13.00
C ASP A 103 2.95 -10.69 13.22
N PRO A 104 3.98 -9.99 13.76
CA PRO A 104 5.27 -10.59 14.07
C PRO A 104 5.18 -11.80 15.02
N SER A 105 4.12 -11.86 15.82
CA SER A 105 3.91 -12.82 16.91
C SER A 105 3.19 -14.10 16.48
N ASN A 106 2.53 -14.11 15.31
CA ASN A 106 1.83 -15.29 14.82
C ASN A 106 2.82 -16.44 14.60
N ALA A 107 2.46 -17.69 14.88
CA ALA A 107 3.37 -18.82 14.65
C ALA A 107 3.41 -19.25 13.17
N SER A 108 2.28 -19.26 12.47
CA SER A 108 2.14 -19.77 11.10
C SER A 108 2.37 -18.68 10.04
N VAL A 109 2.91 -19.10 8.88
CA VAL A 109 3.13 -18.24 7.70
C VAL A 109 2.37 -18.73 6.46
N GLU A 110 1.67 -19.87 6.53
CA GLU A 110 1.04 -20.51 5.36
C GLU A 110 0.09 -19.57 4.61
N ASN A 111 -0.76 -18.84 5.35
CA ASN A 111 -1.69 -17.90 4.73
C ASN A 111 -0.95 -16.72 4.07
N ILE A 112 0.14 -16.25 4.69
CA ILE A 112 0.96 -15.15 4.16
C ILE A 112 1.66 -15.60 2.87
N GLU A 113 2.24 -16.81 2.86
CA GLU A 113 2.87 -17.40 1.66
C GLU A 113 1.86 -17.55 0.51
N LYS A 114 0.64 -18.00 0.82
CA LYS A 114 -0.44 -18.10 -0.15
C LYS A 114 -0.81 -16.73 -0.74
N GLN A 115 -0.98 -15.72 0.10
CA GLN A 115 -1.30 -14.35 -0.34
C GLN A 115 -0.16 -13.72 -1.16
N ALA A 116 1.09 -13.92 -0.75
CA ALA A 116 2.27 -13.50 -1.49
C ALA A 116 2.33 -14.16 -2.88
N THR A 117 2.08 -15.48 -2.95
CA THR A 117 2.03 -16.23 -4.21
C THR A 117 0.89 -15.75 -5.11
N GLU A 118 -0.29 -15.51 -4.55
CA GLU A 118 -1.43 -14.97 -5.30
C GLU A 118 -1.11 -13.59 -5.87
N LEU A 119 -0.54 -12.67 -5.07
CA LEU A 119 -0.16 -11.33 -5.51
C LEU A 119 0.84 -11.39 -6.67
N VAL A 120 1.90 -12.19 -6.54
CA VAL A 120 2.91 -12.39 -7.61
C VAL A 120 2.27 -12.99 -8.86
N GLY A 121 1.37 -13.96 -8.70
CA GLY A 121 0.64 -14.58 -9.81
C GLY A 121 -0.26 -13.59 -10.54
N PHE A 122 -1.00 -12.77 -9.79
CA PHE A 122 -1.85 -11.71 -10.33
C PHE A 122 -1.02 -10.68 -11.10
N ILE A 123 0.08 -10.21 -10.53
CA ILE A 123 0.97 -9.24 -11.17
C ILE A 123 1.55 -9.78 -12.47
N ARG A 124 1.90 -11.07 -12.53
CA ARG A 124 2.43 -11.68 -13.76
C ARG A 124 1.47 -11.57 -14.95
N ALA A 125 0.16 -11.52 -14.70
CA ALA A 125 -0.87 -11.41 -15.74
C ALA A 125 -1.04 -9.99 -16.29
N LEU A 126 -0.37 -8.98 -15.71
CA LEU A 126 -0.44 -7.57 -16.14
C LEU A 126 0.61 -7.25 -17.22
N ASN A 127 0.48 -6.09 -17.88
CA ASN A 127 1.50 -5.59 -18.81
C ASN A 127 2.81 -5.33 -18.06
N MET A 128 3.96 -5.73 -18.63
CA MET A 128 5.25 -5.77 -17.89
C MET A 128 5.23 -6.64 -16.62
N GLY A 129 4.14 -7.38 -16.39
CA GLY A 129 3.85 -8.10 -15.16
C GLY A 129 4.88 -9.18 -14.85
N SER A 130 5.39 -9.89 -15.86
CA SER A 130 6.43 -10.91 -15.67
C SER A 130 7.71 -10.35 -15.07
N PHE A 131 8.13 -9.16 -15.50
CA PHE A 131 9.33 -8.49 -15.00
C PHE A 131 9.16 -8.07 -13.52
N TYR A 132 8.06 -7.40 -13.20
CA TYR A 132 7.78 -6.99 -11.82
C TYR A 132 7.50 -8.19 -10.90
N ALA A 133 6.81 -9.22 -11.40
CA ALA A 133 6.61 -10.46 -10.65
C ALA A 133 7.93 -11.13 -10.27
N GLN A 134 8.93 -11.11 -11.17
CA GLN A 134 10.26 -11.64 -10.86
C GLN A 134 10.98 -10.83 -9.78
N GLN A 135 10.91 -9.50 -9.84
CA GLN A 135 11.48 -8.65 -8.79
C GLN A 135 10.79 -8.88 -7.44
N LEU A 136 9.46 -8.90 -7.44
CA LEU A 136 8.65 -9.08 -6.24
C LEU A 136 8.86 -10.43 -5.58
N LYS A 137 9.11 -11.49 -6.35
CA LYS A 137 9.51 -12.79 -5.79
C LYS A 137 10.73 -12.70 -4.89
N GLY A 138 11.74 -11.91 -5.26
CA GLY A 138 12.93 -11.72 -4.43
C GLY A 138 12.64 -11.15 -3.05
N TYR A 139 11.53 -10.42 -2.90
CA TYR A 139 11.09 -9.83 -1.63
C TYR A 139 10.05 -10.69 -0.91
N LEU A 140 9.16 -11.34 -1.66
CA LEU A 140 7.96 -11.99 -1.13
C LEU A 140 8.09 -13.51 -0.97
N GLU A 141 8.99 -14.18 -1.70
CA GLU A 141 9.17 -15.62 -1.56
C GLU A 141 9.91 -15.95 -0.26
N ARG A 142 9.46 -17.02 0.39
CA ARG A 142 10.17 -17.58 1.53
C ARG A 142 11.51 -18.15 1.06
N PRO A 143 12.63 -17.78 1.71
CA PRO A 143 13.92 -18.38 1.40
C PRO A 143 13.86 -19.90 1.57
N SER A 144 14.22 -20.65 0.53
CA SER A 144 14.30 -22.11 0.63
C SER A 144 15.38 -22.49 1.64
N ARG A 145 14.99 -23.19 2.70
CA ARG A 145 15.90 -23.76 3.70
C ARG A 145 15.62 -25.24 3.85
N GLY A 146 16.67 -26.05 3.71
CA GLY A 146 16.62 -27.47 4.00
C GLY A 146 16.66 -27.67 5.51
N TYR A 147 15.56 -28.14 6.09
CA TYR A 147 15.56 -28.60 7.47
C TYR A 147 16.09 -30.03 7.52
N MET A 148 17.08 -30.30 8.37
CA MET A 148 17.40 -31.67 8.74
C MET A 148 16.38 -32.13 9.77
N ARG A 149 15.49 -33.05 9.39
CA ARG A 149 14.60 -33.73 10.33
C ARG A 149 15.29 -35.00 10.80
N SER A 150 15.38 -35.19 12.12
CA SER A 150 15.96 -36.43 12.66
C SER A 150 15.07 -37.63 12.30
N LEU A 151 15.64 -38.61 11.59
CA LEU A 151 14.91 -39.79 11.13
C LEU A 151 14.61 -40.70 12.33
N GLY A 152 13.33 -40.81 12.73
CA GLY A 152 12.86 -41.78 13.72
C GLY A 152 12.13 -41.21 14.95
N MET A 153 11.94 -39.88 15.04
CA MET A 153 11.13 -39.26 16.09
C MET A 153 9.94 -38.49 15.49
N ASP A 154 8.74 -38.71 16.03
CA ASP A 154 7.54 -37.95 15.67
C ASP A 154 7.64 -36.48 16.09
N TYR A 155 8.44 -36.21 17.13
CA TYR A 155 8.70 -34.88 17.68
C TYR A 155 10.19 -34.57 17.68
N ASP A 156 10.57 -33.49 17.01
CA ASP A 156 11.94 -32.97 16.98
C ASP A 156 11.92 -31.49 17.45
N PRO A 157 12.28 -31.22 18.72
CA PRO A 157 12.24 -29.87 19.27
C PRO A 157 13.19 -28.89 18.56
N GLU A 158 14.28 -29.38 17.96
CA GLU A 158 15.21 -28.55 17.20
C GLU A 158 14.60 -28.14 15.87
N TYR A 159 13.96 -29.09 15.18
CA TYR A 159 13.18 -28.82 13.97
C TYR A 159 12.12 -27.75 14.23
N GLU A 160 11.32 -27.89 15.30
CA GLU A 160 10.29 -26.89 15.63
C GLU A 160 10.88 -25.51 15.92
N ARG A 161 12.02 -25.45 16.61
CA ARG A 161 12.72 -24.19 16.89
C ARG A 161 13.21 -23.53 15.61
N GLN A 162 13.80 -24.31 14.69
CA GLN A 162 14.25 -23.82 13.39
C GLN A 162 13.08 -23.28 12.55
N VAL A 163 11.98 -24.02 12.48
CA VAL A 163 10.77 -23.58 11.74
C VAL A 163 10.21 -22.28 12.34
N LYS A 164 10.12 -22.17 13.67
CA LYS A 164 9.66 -20.93 14.33
C LYS A 164 10.57 -19.75 14.04
N GLU A 165 11.88 -19.95 14.08
CA GLU A 165 12.85 -18.90 13.77
C GLU A 165 12.76 -18.46 12.31
N ASP A 166 12.63 -19.41 11.39
CA ASP A 166 12.49 -19.12 9.96
C ASP A 166 11.18 -18.41 9.64
N ASN A 167 10.07 -18.81 10.27
CA ASN A 167 8.79 -18.11 10.14
C ASN A 167 8.90 -16.66 10.64
N ARG A 168 9.61 -16.43 11.75
CA ARG A 168 9.86 -15.08 12.27
C ARG A 168 10.72 -14.26 11.31
N LYS A 169 11.80 -14.82 10.77
CA LYS A 169 12.67 -14.15 9.79
C LYS A 169 11.90 -13.79 8.52
N TYR A 170 11.07 -14.71 8.03
CA TYR A 170 10.26 -14.46 6.84
C TYR A 170 9.23 -13.35 7.06
N ARG A 171 8.55 -13.31 8.21
CA ARG A 171 7.67 -12.18 8.55
C ARG A 171 8.42 -10.85 8.60
N GLN A 172 9.59 -10.82 9.23
CA GLN A 172 10.41 -9.61 9.28
C GLN A 172 10.83 -9.15 7.87
N GLN A 173 11.26 -10.08 7.02
CA GLN A 173 11.57 -9.80 5.61
C GLN A 173 10.40 -9.13 4.89
N LEU A 174 9.17 -9.61 5.07
CA LEU A 174 7.99 -9.03 4.43
C LEU A 174 7.64 -7.64 4.97
N ILE A 175 7.81 -7.42 6.27
CA ILE A 175 7.63 -6.11 6.90
C ILE A 175 8.66 -5.12 6.31
N ASP A 176 9.93 -5.51 6.27
CA ASP A 176 11.01 -4.67 5.76
C ASP A 176 10.87 -4.40 4.25
N ALA A 177 10.29 -5.34 3.51
CA ALA A 177 10.07 -5.21 2.07
C ALA A 177 8.82 -4.42 1.68
N ARG A 178 7.94 -4.08 2.65
CA ARG A 178 6.61 -3.51 2.38
C ARG A 178 6.66 -2.28 1.47
N ASP A 179 7.52 -1.32 1.79
CA ASP A 179 7.60 -0.06 1.05
C ASP A 179 8.16 -0.26 -0.36
N VAL A 180 9.16 -1.15 -0.50
CA VAL A 180 9.77 -1.49 -1.80
C VAL A 180 8.77 -2.22 -2.70
N VAL A 181 8.07 -3.22 -2.16
CA VAL A 181 7.01 -3.96 -2.87
C VAL A 181 5.90 -3.02 -3.32
N THR A 182 5.47 -2.13 -2.42
CA THR A 182 4.45 -1.12 -2.72
C THR A 182 4.90 -0.19 -3.84
N GLY A 183 6.15 0.30 -3.79
CA GLY A 183 6.71 1.16 -4.83
C GLY A 183 6.78 0.49 -6.19
N LEU A 184 7.25 -0.75 -6.25
CA LEU A 184 7.29 -1.54 -7.50
C LEU A 184 5.90 -1.74 -8.10
N ILE A 185 4.90 -1.99 -7.24
CA ILE A 185 3.50 -2.13 -7.67
C ILE A 185 2.94 -0.82 -8.22
N VAL A 186 3.22 0.31 -7.58
CA VAL A 186 2.79 1.62 -8.08
C VAL A 186 3.49 1.95 -9.41
N GLU A 187 4.78 1.66 -9.53
CA GLU A 187 5.53 1.84 -10.76
C GLU A 187 4.96 1.02 -11.92
N LEU A 188 4.61 -0.24 -11.66
CA LEU A 188 3.93 -1.13 -12.61
C LEU A 188 2.64 -0.51 -13.20
N LEU A 189 1.92 0.32 -12.43
CA LEU A 189 0.68 0.95 -12.89
C LEU A 189 0.90 1.85 -14.11
N ARG A 190 2.10 2.42 -14.26
CA ARG A 190 2.46 3.32 -15.37
C ARG A 190 2.57 2.61 -16.72
N TYR A 191 2.72 1.29 -16.68
CA TYR A 191 2.82 0.43 -17.87
C TYR A 191 1.48 -0.22 -18.24
N GLN A 192 0.45 -0.03 -17.42
CA GLN A 192 -0.87 -0.56 -17.73
C GLN A 192 -1.57 0.40 -18.68
N GLU A 193 -1.97 -0.13 -19.83
CA GLU A 193 -2.91 0.56 -20.71
C GLU A 193 -4.30 0.39 -20.10
N TRP A 194 -4.61 1.23 -19.10
CA TRP A 194 -5.96 1.33 -18.56
C TRP A 194 -6.83 2.01 -19.62
N ASN A 195 -7.21 1.24 -20.65
CA ASN A 195 -8.04 1.72 -21.74
C ASN A 195 -9.40 2.16 -21.17
N GLY A 196 -9.59 3.47 -21.15
CA GLY A 196 -10.81 4.14 -20.74
C GLY A 196 -10.78 5.57 -21.28
N LYS A 197 -10.84 5.69 -22.61
CA LYS A 197 -11.43 6.88 -23.24
C LYS A 197 -12.94 6.86 -23.00
#